data_AF-A0A6B2LKC5-F1
#
_entry.id   AF-A0A6B2LKC5-F1
#
_cell.length_a   1.000
_cell.length_b   1.000
_cell.length_c   1.000
_cell.angle_alpha   90.00
_cell.angle_beta   90.00
_cell.angle_gamma   90.00
#
_symmetry.space_group_name_H-M   'P 1'
#
loop_
_entity.id
_entity.type
_entity.pdbx_description
1 polymer ?
#
loop_
_entity_poly.entity_id
_entity_poly.type
_entity_poly.pdbx_seq_one_letter_code
_entity_poly.pdbx_strand_id
1 'polypeptide(L)'
;MPDSGKSSLFLQAKLISYLFTIQEKAKYRNQIQELCISQMRTIVGIAKKLAVPFSPATLDYVQLFLKVSNNSLDWSPEMEEMLTIMWKDPTIQMVFQNRYQYHQIHDNTQFFMERLNQFNEPDYPETIDIAHIPIMSTDIQEARYTFGKMDFVYIDVVGPKSNSKKWLDCFADTTLVIF
;
A
#
# COMPACT_ATOMS: atom_id res chain seq x y z
N MET A 1 3.29 17.68 -2.74
CA MET A 1 2.86 17.30 -1.37
C MET A 1 3.01 15.79 -1.25
N PRO A 2 3.52 15.26 -0.12
CA PRO A 2 3.33 13.85 0.21
C PRO A 2 1.82 13.55 0.09
N ASP A 3 1.45 12.42 -0.50
CA ASP A 3 0.06 11.98 -0.67
C ASP A 3 -0.84 12.73 -1.68
N SER A 4 -0.28 13.51 -2.61
CA SER A 4 -1.09 14.17 -3.66
C SER A 4 -1.59 13.27 -4.81
N GLY A 5 -1.44 11.94 -4.71
CA GLY A 5 -1.91 10.99 -5.72
C GLY A 5 -1.14 10.93 -7.04
N LYS A 6 -0.08 11.74 -7.23
CA LYS A 6 0.72 11.78 -8.49
C LYS A 6 1.40 10.45 -8.81
N SER A 7 1.95 9.79 -7.80
CA SER A 7 2.53 8.46 -7.97
C SER A 7 1.44 7.41 -8.27
N SER A 8 0.23 7.56 -7.74
CA SER A 8 -0.91 6.71 -8.13
C SER A 8 -1.31 6.94 -9.59
N LEU A 9 -1.28 8.17 -10.08
CA LEU A 9 -1.48 8.51 -11.50
C LEU A 9 -0.40 7.93 -12.41
N PHE A 10 0.86 7.97 -11.98
CA PHE A 10 1.97 7.32 -12.69
C PHE A 10 1.75 5.81 -12.80
N LEU A 11 1.38 5.18 -11.69
CA LEU A 11 1.06 3.77 -11.67
C LEU A 11 -0.14 3.48 -12.58
N GLN A 12 -1.20 4.28 -12.52
CA GLN A 12 -2.39 4.16 -13.40
C GLN A 12 -2.03 4.30 -14.89
N ALA A 13 -1.13 5.21 -15.27
CA ALA A 13 -0.66 5.33 -16.64
C ALA A 13 0.13 4.09 -17.09
N LYS A 14 0.99 3.55 -16.20
CA LYS A 14 1.72 2.28 -16.44
C LYS A 14 0.78 1.07 -16.52
N LEU A 15 -0.30 1.08 -15.74
CA LEU A 15 -1.29 0.02 -15.63
C LEU A 15 -2.17 -0.12 -16.90
N ILE A 16 -2.35 0.95 -17.68
CA ILE A 16 -3.17 0.95 -18.90
C ILE A 16 -2.47 0.23 -20.08
N SER A 17 -1.14 0.14 -20.08
CA SER A 17 -0.37 -0.42 -21.21
C SER A 17 0.35 -1.74 -20.92
N TYR A 18 0.42 -2.20 -19.66
CA TYR A 18 1.35 -3.27 -19.27
C TYR A 18 0.62 -4.49 -18.68
N LEU A 19 0.84 -5.66 -19.28
CA LEU A 19 0.56 -6.95 -18.63
C LEU A 19 1.72 -7.25 -17.68
N PHE A 20 1.48 -7.21 -16.37
CA PHE A 20 2.53 -7.56 -15.39
C PHE A 20 2.96 -9.01 -15.55
N THR A 21 4.26 -9.23 -15.45
CA THR A 21 4.81 -10.58 -15.36
C THR A 21 4.42 -11.23 -14.02
N ILE A 22 4.44 -12.56 -13.99
CA ILE A 22 4.19 -13.35 -12.75
C ILE A 22 5.16 -12.93 -11.63
N GLN A 23 6.42 -12.64 -11.99
CA GLN A 23 7.45 -12.23 -11.04
C GLN A 23 7.19 -10.83 -10.46
N GLU A 24 6.69 -9.89 -11.26
CA GLU A 24 6.29 -8.57 -10.77
C GLU A 24 5.06 -8.66 -9.86
N LYS A 25 4.05 -9.43 -10.27
CA LYS A 25 2.87 -9.69 -9.44
C LYS A 25 3.25 -10.29 -8.08
N ALA A 26 4.18 -11.24 -8.04
CA ALA A 26 4.67 -11.81 -6.78
C ALA A 26 5.32 -10.76 -5.86
N LYS A 27 6.08 -9.81 -6.42
CA LYS A 27 6.66 -8.70 -5.63
C LYS A 27 5.57 -7.79 -5.04
N TYR A 28 4.58 -7.41 -5.86
CA TYR A 28 3.47 -6.59 -5.38
C TYR A 28 2.61 -7.31 -4.34
N ARG A 29 2.39 -8.63 -4.52
CA ARG A 29 1.72 -9.47 -3.53
C ARG A 29 2.39 -9.38 -2.17
N ASN A 30 3.71 -9.59 -2.12
CA ASN A 30 4.47 -9.52 -0.87
C ASN A 30 4.37 -8.12 -0.24
N GLN A 31 4.49 -7.06 -1.04
CA GLN A 31 4.33 -5.68 -0.54
C GLN A 31 2.95 -5.42 0.08
N ILE A 32 1.88 -5.93 -0.53
CA ILE A 32 0.53 -5.77 -0.01
C ILE A 32 0.34 -6.58 1.29
N GLN A 33 0.88 -7.80 1.35
CA GLN A 33 0.86 -8.63 2.55
C GLN A 33 1.58 -7.94 3.72
N GLU A 34 2.79 -7.43 3.48
CA GLU A 34 3.56 -6.67 4.45
C GLU A 34 2.82 -5.42 4.93
N LEU A 35 2.18 -4.71 4.00
CA LEU A 35 1.34 -3.54 4.30
C LEU A 35 0.21 -3.94 5.26
N CYS A 36 -0.57 -4.97 4.96
CA CYS A 36 -1.67 -5.40 5.83
C CYS A 36 -1.18 -5.70 7.26
N ILE A 37 -0.11 -6.48 7.39
CA ILE A 37 0.46 -6.84 8.70
C ILE A 37 0.93 -5.58 9.44
N SER A 38 1.65 -4.68 8.76
CA SER A 38 2.15 -3.42 9.34
C SER A 38 1.02 -2.50 9.80
N GLN A 39 -0.01 -2.34 8.98
CA GLN A 39 -1.16 -1.50 9.30
C GLN A 39 -1.96 -2.05 10.48
N MET A 40 -2.14 -3.37 10.55
CA MET A 40 -2.78 -4.01 11.72
C MET A 40 -1.96 -3.79 12.99
N ARG A 41 -0.63 -3.94 12.94
CA ARG A 41 0.25 -3.64 14.10
C ARG A 41 0.11 -2.20 14.57
N THR A 42 0.05 -1.27 13.64
CA THR A 42 -0.13 0.15 13.94
C THR A 42 -1.47 0.39 14.65
N ILE A 43 -2.56 -0.16 14.13
CA ILE A 43 -3.90 -0.03 14.71
C ILE A 43 -3.95 -0.65 16.11
N VAL A 44 -3.43 -1.86 16.30
CA VAL A 44 -3.35 -2.53 17.61
C VAL A 44 -2.52 -1.70 18.59
N GLY A 45 -1.39 -1.14 18.14
CA GLY A 45 -0.54 -0.27 18.95
C GLY A 45 -1.27 0.99 19.43
N ILE A 46 -2.07 1.62 18.56
CA ILE A 46 -2.89 2.78 18.91
C ILE A 46 -4.01 2.38 19.89
N ALA A 47 -4.75 1.30 19.62
CA ALA A 47 -5.79 0.80 20.52
C ALA A 47 -5.27 0.57 21.95
N LYS A 48 -4.08 -0.03 22.08
CA LYS A 48 -3.40 -0.22 23.37
C LYS A 48 -3.04 1.09 24.06
N LYS A 49 -2.57 2.10 23.32
CA LYS A 49 -2.27 3.44 23.87
C LYS A 49 -3.53 4.16 24.38
N LEU A 50 -4.65 3.94 23.71
CA LEU A 50 -5.96 4.46 24.13
C LEU A 50 -6.58 3.68 25.29
N ALA A 51 -5.97 2.57 25.71
CA ALA A 51 -6.47 1.65 26.74
C ALA A 51 -7.90 1.15 26.45
N VAL A 52 -8.26 0.98 25.18
CA VAL A 52 -9.57 0.46 24.78
C VAL A 52 -9.49 -1.07 24.69
N PRO A 53 -10.36 -1.81 25.40
CA PRO A 53 -10.30 -3.27 25.43
C PRO A 53 -10.70 -3.87 24.08
N PHE A 54 -10.02 -4.92 23.66
CA PHE A 54 -10.47 -5.76 22.54
C PHE A 54 -11.64 -6.65 22.98
N SER A 55 -12.43 -7.11 22.02
CA SER A 55 -13.51 -8.05 22.32
C SER A 55 -12.95 -9.40 22.80
N PRO A 56 -13.65 -10.12 23.70
CA PRO A 56 -13.17 -11.41 24.20
C PRO A 56 -12.87 -12.43 23.10
N ALA A 57 -13.65 -12.40 22.02
CA ALA A 57 -13.48 -13.30 20.87
C ALA A 57 -12.20 -13.06 20.07
N THR A 58 -11.65 -11.82 20.13
CA THR A 58 -10.46 -11.43 19.35
C THR A 58 -9.21 -11.35 20.23
N LEU A 59 -9.36 -11.38 21.56
CA LEU A 59 -8.24 -11.16 22.49
C LEU A 59 -7.08 -12.14 22.28
N ASP A 60 -7.38 -13.43 22.11
CA ASP A 60 -6.35 -14.46 21.89
C ASP A 60 -5.59 -14.24 20.57
N TYR A 61 -6.31 -13.86 19.51
CA TYR A 61 -5.73 -13.50 18.22
C TYR A 61 -4.82 -12.27 18.33
N VAL A 62 -5.24 -11.23 19.05
CA VAL A 62 -4.40 -10.03 19.28
C VAL A 62 -3.13 -10.40 20.04
N GLN A 63 -3.23 -11.24 21.06
CA GLN A 63 -2.07 -11.68 21.82
C GLN A 63 -1.12 -12.53 20.98
N LEU A 64 -1.66 -13.42 20.15
CA LEU A 64 -0.88 -14.22 19.22
C LEU A 64 -0.17 -13.33 18.19
N PHE A 65 -0.90 -12.40 17.58
CA PHE A 65 -0.39 -11.45 16.60
C PHE A 65 0.77 -10.62 17.14
N LEU A 66 0.68 -10.17 18.40
CA LEU A 66 1.74 -9.40 19.06
C LEU A 66 2.98 -10.24 19.38
N LYS A 67 2.88 -11.57 19.46
CA LYS A 67 4.02 -12.47 19.64
C LYS A 67 4.72 -12.79 18.33
N VAL A 68 4.03 -12.69 17.19
CA VAL A 68 4.64 -12.85 15.87
C VAL A 68 5.68 -11.74 15.69
N SER A 69 6.95 -12.13 15.62
CA SER A 69 8.07 -11.20 15.55
C SER A 69 7.89 -10.20 14.40
N ASN A 70 8.35 -8.96 14.60
CA ASN A 70 8.30 -7.95 13.53
C ASN A 70 9.05 -8.38 12.25
N ASN A 71 9.97 -9.35 12.36
CA ASN A 71 10.81 -9.83 11.26
C ASN A 71 10.17 -10.97 10.46
N SER A 72 9.17 -11.67 11.00
CA SER A 72 8.39 -12.65 10.25
C SER A 72 7.19 -11.95 9.64
N LEU A 73 7.42 -11.30 8.51
CA LEU A 73 6.38 -10.76 7.63
C LEU A 73 5.82 -11.84 6.68
N ASP A 74 6.20 -13.09 6.90
CA ASP A 74 5.78 -14.21 6.07
C ASP A 74 4.26 -14.39 6.17
N TRP A 75 3.62 -14.32 5.01
CA TRP A 75 2.21 -14.60 4.88
C TRP A 75 1.94 -16.09 5.08
N SER A 76 0.91 -16.42 5.85
CA SER A 76 0.43 -17.78 6.04
C SER A 76 -1.10 -17.79 6.12
N PRO A 77 -1.75 -18.94 5.90
CA PRO A 77 -3.20 -19.06 6.09
C PRO A 77 -3.66 -18.64 7.49
N GLU A 78 -2.86 -18.93 8.52
CA GLU A 78 -3.14 -18.53 9.90
C GLU A 78 -3.01 -17.01 10.08
N MET A 79 -2.07 -16.36 9.38
CA MET A 79 -1.96 -14.90 9.37
C MET A 79 -3.20 -14.26 8.73
N GLU A 80 -3.65 -14.80 7.60
CA GLU A 80 -4.86 -14.34 6.91
C GLU A 80 -6.10 -14.45 7.80
N GLU A 81 -6.30 -15.62 8.43
CA GLU A 81 -7.42 -15.86 9.34
C GLU A 81 -7.39 -14.88 10.52
N MET A 82 -6.23 -14.73 11.16
CA MET A 82 -6.04 -13.83 12.28
C MET A 82 -6.33 -12.38 11.90
N LEU A 83 -5.81 -11.89 10.78
CA LEU A 83 -6.10 -10.54 10.28
C LEU A 83 -7.58 -10.36 9.95
N THR A 84 -8.23 -11.37 9.36
CA THR A 84 -9.65 -11.34 9.01
C THR A 84 -10.55 -11.25 10.25
N ILE A 85 -10.24 -12.00 11.31
CA ILE A 85 -10.97 -11.97 12.57
C ILE A 85 -10.71 -10.65 13.30
N MET A 86 -9.46 -10.23 13.38
CA MET A 86 -9.06 -8.98 14.02
C MET A 86 -9.68 -7.76 13.34
N TRP A 87 -9.73 -7.72 12.01
CA TRP A 87 -10.33 -6.60 11.28
C TRP A 87 -11.78 -6.35 11.65
N LYS A 88 -12.54 -7.39 12.04
CA LYS A 88 -13.94 -7.27 12.45
C LYS A 88 -14.11 -6.81 13.90
N ASP A 89 -13.04 -6.71 14.68
CA ASP A 89 -13.12 -6.31 16.08
C ASP A 89 -13.58 -4.84 16.21
N PRO A 90 -14.55 -4.53 17.10
CA PRO A 90 -15.06 -3.17 17.26
C PRO A 90 -13.99 -2.14 17.64
N THR A 91 -12.98 -2.53 18.42
CA THR A 91 -11.91 -1.64 18.85
C THR A 91 -10.96 -1.33 17.69
N ILE A 92 -10.66 -2.32 16.84
CA ILE A 92 -9.89 -2.12 15.61
C ILE A 92 -10.64 -1.20 14.64
N GLN A 93 -11.94 -1.46 14.43
CA GLN A 93 -12.79 -0.62 13.58
C GLN A 93 -12.91 0.81 14.10
N MET A 94 -13.07 1.00 15.41
CA MET A 94 -13.14 2.33 16.02
C MET A 94 -11.83 3.12 15.82
N VAL A 95 -10.66 2.49 15.99
CA VAL A 95 -9.38 3.15 15.72
C VAL A 95 -9.28 3.53 14.24
N PHE A 96 -9.65 2.62 13.32
CA PHE A 96 -9.61 2.89 11.89
C PHE A 96 -10.59 3.98 11.44
N GLN A 97 -11.78 4.06 12.03
CA GLN A 97 -12.74 5.14 11.75
C GLN A 97 -12.18 6.52 12.15
N ASN A 98 -11.31 6.56 13.15
CA ASN A 98 -10.60 7.76 13.60
C ASN A 98 -9.19 7.88 12.99
N ARG A 99 -8.89 7.15 11.90
CA ARG A 99 -7.56 7.13 11.27
C ARG A 99 -7.01 8.50 10.87
N TYR A 100 -7.87 9.48 10.58
CA TYR A 100 -7.45 10.85 10.25
C TYR A 100 -6.68 11.54 11.39
N GLN A 101 -6.80 11.03 12.63
CA GLN A 101 -6.02 11.49 13.79
C GLN A 101 -4.63 10.85 13.87
N TYR A 102 -4.37 9.82 13.06
CA TYR A 102 -3.19 8.96 13.13
C TYR A 102 -2.53 8.85 11.75
N HIS A 103 -1.59 9.75 11.45
CA HIS A 103 -0.86 9.80 10.17
C HIS A 103 -0.14 8.50 9.76
N GLN A 104 0.01 7.54 10.68
CA GLN A 104 0.63 6.23 10.45
C GLN A 104 -0.35 5.24 9.80
N ILE A 105 -1.66 5.52 9.81
CA ILE A 105 -2.67 4.66 9.20
C ILE A 105 -2.93 5.13 7.77
N HIS A 106 -2.58 4.29 6.79
CA HIS A 106 -2.82 4.56 5.38
C HIS A 106 -4.31 4.43 5.03
N ASP A 107 -4.81 5.30 4.15
CA ASP A 107 -6.22 5.29 3.74
C ASP A 107 -6.63 4.03 2.95
N ASN A 108 -5.70 3.46 2.20
CA ASN A 108 -5.90 2.22 1.46
C ASN A 108 -5.95 0.96 2.34
N THR A 109 -5.73 1.07 3.66
CA THR A 109 -5.74 -0.09 4.57
C THR A 109 -7.05 -0.88 4.44
N GLN A 110 -8.20 -0.21 4.41
CA GLN A 110 -9.50 -0.87 4.28
C GLN A 110 -9.63 -1.66 2.98
N PHE A 111 -9.18 -1.09 1.86
CA PHE A 111 -9.25 -1.74 0.55
C PHE A 111 -8.58 -3.13 0.56
N PHE A 112 -7.41 -3.22 1.20
CA PHE A 112 -6.69 -4.50 1.29
C PHE A 112 -7.23 -5.42 2.39
N MET A 113 -7.62 -4.89 3.55
CA MET A 113 -8.18 -5.67 4.66
C MET A 113 -9.51 -6.35 4.32
N GLU A 114 -10.31 -5.75 3.43
CA GLU A 114 -11.55 -6.36 2.95
C GLU A 114 -11.34 -7.44 1.88
N ARG A 115 -10.11 -7.60 1.38
CA ARG A 115 -9.76 -8.49 0.25
C ARG A 115 -8.68 -9.52 0.59
N LEU A 116 -8.43 -9.78 1.89
CA LEU A 116 -7.38 -10.71 2.34
C LEU A 116 -7.50 -12.11 1.71
N ASN A 117 -8.74 -12.57 1.50
CA ASN A 117 -9.04 -13.87 0.89
C ASN A 117 -8.56 -14.02 -0.57
N GLN A 118 -8.26 -12.92 -1.25
CA GLN A 118 -7.79 -12.93 -2.63
C GLN A 118 -6.28 -13.17 -2.74
N PHE A 119 -5.53 -13.05 -1.65
CA PHE A 119 -4.06 -12.99 -1.71
C PHE A 119 -3.43 -14.32 -2.12
N ASN A 120 -4.18 -15.43 -1.96
CA ASN A 120 -3.76 -16.76 -2.36
C ASN A 120 -4.16 -17.11 -3.81
N GLU A 121 -4.96 -16.28 -4.47
CA GLU A 121 -5.40 -16.56 -5.84
C GLU A 121 -4.21 -16.51 -6.82
N PRO A 122 -4.18 -17.38 -7.84
CA PRO A 122 -3.07 -17.45 -8.80
C PRO A 122 -2.83 -16.11 -9.53
N ASP A 123 -3.90 -15.39 -9.85
CA ASP A 123 -3.85 -14.17 -10.66
C ASP A 123 -3.66 -12.88 -9.86
N TYR A 124 -3.63 -12.97 -8.53
CA TYR A 124 -3.43 -11.83 -7.64
C TYR A 124 -1.98 -11.32 -7.63
N PRO A 125 -1.73 -10.00 -7.51
CA PRO A 125 -2.69 -8.90 -7.52
C PRO A 125 -3.20 -8.54 -8.93
N GLU A 126 -4.42 -8.02 -8.98
CA GLU A 126 -4.96 -7.37 -10.18
C GLU A 126 -4.39 -5.95 -10.32
N THR A 127 -4.59 -5.38 -11.51
CA THR A 127 -4.22 -4.00 -11.84
C THR A 127 -4.77 -3.00 -10.81
N ILE A 128 -5.99 -3.21 -10.32
CA ILE A 128 -6.62 -2.33 -9.31
C ILE A 128 -5.92 -2.42 -7.96
N ASP A 129 -5.45 -3.60 -7.55
CA ASP A 129 -4.75 -3.77 -6.28
C ASP A 129 -3.40 -3.07 -6.33
N ILE A 130 -2.67 -3.24 -7.44
CA ILE A 130 -1.39 -2.56 -7.67
C ILE A 130 -1.59 -1.05 -7.61
N ALA A 131 -2.64 -0.51 -8.25
CA ALA A 131 -2.99 0.92 -8.22
C ALA A 131 -3.20 1.49 -6.81
N HIS A 132 -3.64 0.65 -5.87
CA HIS A 132 -3.92 1.04 -4.50
C HIS A 132 -2.70 0.91 -3.58
N ILE A 133 -1.57 0.35 -4.02
CA ILE A 133 -0.35 0.26 -3.20
C ILE A 133 0.13 1.68 -2.85
N PRO A 134 0.44 1.98 -1.57
CA PRO A 134 0.94 3.29 -1.20
C PRO A 134 2.35 3.45 -1.74
N ILE A 135 2.53 4.38 -2.66
CA ILE A 135 3.84 4.64 -3.28
C ILE A 135 4.58 5.64 -2.40
N MET A 136 5.51 5.12 -1.60
CA MET A 136 6.53 5.91 -0.93
C MET A 136 7.61 6.26 -1.96
N SER A 137 7.37 7.29 -2.77
CA SER A 137 8.34 7.72 -3.78
C SER A 137 9.46 8.52 -3.12
N THR A 138 10.67 7.94 -3.10
CA THR A 138 11.88 8.59 -2.55
C THR A 138 12.87 9.06 -3.62
N ASP A 139 12.55 8.97 -4.91
CA ASP A 139 13.37 9.51 -5.98
C ASP A 139 12.58 9.67 -7.29
N ILE A 140 13.21 10.25 -8.32
CA ILE A 140 12.67 10.36 -9.69
C ILE A 140 12.48 8.96 -10.28
N GLN A 141 11.28 8.64 -10.77
CA GLN A 141 11.00 7.40 -11.49
C GLN A 141 10.61 7.69 -12.95
N GLU A 142 11.06 6.84 -13.87
CA GLU A 142 10.71 6.91 -15.30
C GLU A 142 9.96 5.64 -15.72
N ALA A 143 8.88 5.79 -16.47
CA ALA A 143 8.25 4.70 -17.21
C ALA A 143 8.07 5.08 -18.67
N ARG A 144 8.32 4.12 -19.56
CA ARG A 144 8.09 4.27 -21.00
C ARG A 144 6.93 3.38 -21.42
N TYR A 145 6.00 3.91 -22.21
CA TYR A 145 4.87 3.14 -22.74
C TYR A 145 4.44 3.64 -24.11
N THR A 146 3.95 2.72 -24.93
CA THR A 146 3.40 3.04 -26.26
C THR A 146 1.88 2.96 -26.19
N PHE A 147 1.20 4.02 -26.64
CA PHE A 147 -0.25 4.04 -26.78
C PHE A 147 -0.63 4.37 -28.23
N GLY A 148 -1.21 3.39 -28.94
CA GLY A 148 -1.47 3.49 -30.38
C GLY A 148 -0.17 3.52 -31.19
N LYS A 149 0.14 4.67 -31.80
CA LYS A 149 1.37 4.91 -32.58
C LYS A 149 2.32 5.91 -31.89
N MET A 150 2.06 6.24 -30.64
CA MET A 150 2.79 7.26 -29.89
C MET A 150 3.51 6.63 -28.71
N ASP A 151 4.80 6.95 -28.57
CA ASP A 151 5.62 6.58 -27.42
C ASP A 151 5.59 7.71 -26.38
N PHE A 152 5.37 7.33 -25.13
CA PHE A 152 5.33 8.22 -23.99
C PHE A 152 6.44 7.86 -23.01
N VAL A 153 7.04 8.89 -22.44
CA VAL A 153 7.91 8.79 -21.28
C VAL A 153 7.24 9.56 -20.15
N TYR A 154 6.82 8.87 -19.10
CA TYR A 154 6.28 9.51 -17.90
C TYR A 154 7.37 9.51 -16.84
N ILE A 155 7.61 10.69 -16.28
CA ILE A 155 8.59 10.90 -15.22
C ILE A 155 7.83 11.33 -13.96
N ASP A 156 7.80 10.47 -12.94
CA ASP A 156 7.28 10.82 -11.61
C ASP A 156 8.41 11.41 -10.77
N VAL A 157 8.26 12.69 -10.40
CA VAL A 157 9.25 13.41 -9.62
C VAL A 157 8.67 13.64 -8.23
N VAL A 158 9.09 12.83 -7.26
CA VAL A 158 8.77 13.07 -5.85
C VAL A 158 10.07 13.09 -5.05
N GLY A 159 10.30 14.18 -4.33
CA GLY A 159 11.47 14.31 -3.47
C GLY A 159 11.59 15.68 -2.81
N PRO A 160 12.33 15.78 -1.67
CA PRO A 160 12.60 17.04 -1.00
C PRO A 160 13.39 18.01 -1.90
N LYS A 161 13.35 19.32 -1.57
CA LYS A 161 13.98 20.43 -2.33
C LYS A 161 15.45 20.19 -2.74
N SER A 162 16.16 19.29 -2.06
CA SER A 162 17.55 18.90 -2.33
C SER A 162 17.77 18.25 -3.71
N ASN A 163 16.73 17.68 -4.35
CA ASN A 163 16.83 17.10 -5.70
C ASN A 163 16.48 18.08 -6.84
N SER A 164 16.19 19.35 -6.54
CA SER A 164 15.77 20.38 -7.52
C SER A 164 16.70 20.57 -8.72
N LYS A 165 18.00 20.29 -8.59
CA LYS A 165 18.94 20.30 -9.73
C LYS A 165 18.66 19.19 -10.76
N LYS A 166 18.24 18.00 -10.32
CA LYS A 166 17.86 16.90 -11.23
C LYS A 166 16.52 17.13 -11.92
N TRP A 167 15.69 18.05 -11.40
CA TRP A 167 14.38 18.36 -11.98
C TRP A 167 14.53 19.10 -13.31
N LEU A 168 15.49 20.05 -13.37
CA LEU A 168 15.72 20.88 -14.56
C LEU A 168 16.08 20.03 -15.79
N ASP A 169 16.82 18.94 -15.59
CA ASP A 169 17.19 18.02 -16.66
C ASP A 169 15.99 17.23 -17.19
N CYS A 170 14.98 16.94 -16.36
CA CYS A 170 13.74 16.26 -16.78
C CYS A 170 12.80 17.16 -17.59
N PHE A 171 12.88 18.49 -17.43
CA PHE A 171 12.00 19.43 -18.12
C PHE A 171 12.43 19.78 -19.55
N ALA A 172 13.67 19.46 -19.94
CA ALA A 172 14.23 19.89 -21.22
C ALA A 172 13.43 19.40 -22.45
N ASP A 173 12.84 18.20 -22.37
CA ASP A 173 12.04 17.59 -23.44
C ASP A 173 10.61 17.19 -22.99
N THR A 174 10.04 17.92 -22.01
CA THR A 174 8.69 17.62 -21.50
C THR A 174 7.59 18.21 -22.39
N THR A 175 6.70 17.36 -22.89
CA THR A 175 5.53 17.77 -23.69
C THR A 175 4.35 18.28 -22.83
N LEU A 176 4.13 17.71 -21.64
CA LEU A 176 3.00 18.04 -20.77
C LEU A 176 3.38 17.89 -19.28
N VAL A 177 2.90 18.81 -18.45
CA VAL A 177 3.07 18.77 -16.99
C VAL A 177 1.71 18.64 -16.29
N ILE A 178 1.58 17.69 -15.36
CA ILE A 178 0.37 17.46 -14.56
C ILE A 178 0.67 17.85 -13.10
N PHE A 179 -0.10 18.80 -12.56
CA PHE A 179 0.04 19.33 -11.19
C PHE A 179 -1.06 18.88 -10.25
#